data_AF-A0A2D6LLI8-F1
#
_entry.id   AF-A0A2D6LLI8-F1
#
_cell.length_a   1.000
_cell.length_b   1.000
_cell.length_c   1.000
_cell.angle_alpha   90.00
_cell.angle_beta   90.00
_cell.angle_gamma   90.00
#
_symmetry.space_group_name_H-M   'P 1'
#
loop_
_entity.id
_entity.type
_entity.pdbx_description
1 polymer ?
#
loop_
_entity_poly.entity_id
_entity_poly.type
_entity_poly.pdbx_seq_one_letter_code
_entity_poly.pdbx_strand_id
1 'polypeptide(L)'
;MLPWTEDFTLDESAFVRHVQSAIDGRYKCIYLMGTAGEGYALSNATFEHVVEVFAGLTVKDGLDPQIGVISLSMQQILERLALC
;
A
#
# COMPACT_ATOMS: atom_id res chain seq x y z
N MET A 1 4.74 -4.78 5.77
CA MET A 1 5.99 -4.02 5.53
C MET A 1 6.18 -3.92 4.03
N LEU A 2 6.58 -2.75 3.51
CA LEU A 2 6.89 -2.59 2.10
C LEU A 2 8.29 -3.19 1.83
N PRO A 3 8.44 -4.12 0.88
CA PRO A 3 9.75 -4.65 0.52
C PRO A 3 10.44 -3.70 -0.46
N TRP A 4 11.69 -3.36 -0.19
CA TRP A 4 12.50 -2.46 -1.00
C TRP A 4 13.65 -3.22 -1.67
N THR A 5 14.00 -2.81 -2.88
CA THR A 5 15.24 -3.20 -3.56
C THR A 5 16.43 -2.44 -2.97
N GLU A 6 17.66 -2.81 -3.36
CA GLU A 6 18.88 -2.08 -2.96
C GLU A 6 18.89 -0.62 -3.44
N ASP A 7 18.17 -0.32 -4.53
CA ASP A 7 18.04 1.02 -5.10
C ASP A 7 16.86 1.81 -4.51
N PHE A 8 16.26 1.35 -3.41
CA PHE A 8 15.11 1.97 -2.74
C PHE A 8 13.85 2.10 -3.60
N THR A 9 13.65 1.17 -4.54
CA THR A 9 12.39 1.00 -5.29
C THR A 9 11.58 -0.16 -4.71
N LEU A 10 10.26 -0.18 -4.96
CA LEU A 10 9.40 -1.27 -4.49
C LEU A 10 9.83 -2.59 -5.13
N ASP A 11 10.13 -3.62 -4.32
CA ASP A 11 10.20 -4.99 -4.84
C ASP A 11 8.77 -5.50 -5.03
N GLU A 12 8.20 -5.21 -6.20
CA GLU A 12 6.83 -5.59 -6.56
C GLU A 12 6.60 -7.10 -6.41
N SER A 13 7.57 -7.92 -6.81
CA SER A 13 7.43 -9.38 -6.76
C SER A 13 7.31 -9.89 -5.33
N ALA A 14 8.13 -9.37 -4.41
CA ALA A 14 8.00 -9.67 -2.99
C ALA A 14 6.70 -9.10 -2.40
N PHE A 15 6.31 -7.89 -2.80
CA PHE A 15 5.11 -7.25 -2.31
C PHE A 15 3.85 -8.03 -2.69
N VAL A 16 3.71 -8.41 -3.96
CA VAL A 16 2.60 -9.22 -4.47
C VAL A 16 2.51 -10.55 -3.72
N ARG A 17 3.63 -11.24 -3.51
CA ARG A 17 3.64 -12.51 -2.74
C ARG A 17 3.18 -12.32 -1.30
N HIS A 18 3.57 -11.24 -0.64
CA HIS A 18 3.13 -10.95 0.73
C HIS A 18 1.63 -10.68 0.81
N VAL A 19 1.09 -9.85 -0.10
CA VAL A 19 -0.34 -9.55 -0.15
C VAL A 19 -1.14 -10.81 -0.49
N GLN A 20 -0.70 -11.59 -1.48
CA GLN A 20 -1.37 -12.83 -1.86
C GLN A 20 -1.38 -13.85 -0.73
N SER A 21 -0.29 -13.95 0.05
CA SER A 21 -0.24 -14.83 1.23
C SER A 21 -1.29 -14.46 2.29
N ALA A 22 -1.60 -13.16 2.45
CA ALA A 22 -2.68 -12.72 3.33
C ALA A 22 -4.06 -13.09 2.78
N ILE A 23 -4.26 -12.94 1.47
CA ILE A 23 -5.51 -13.35 0.80
C ILE A 23 -5.72 -14.86 0.95
N ASP A 24 -4.70 -15.67 0.67
CA ASP A 24 -4.73 -17.13 0.78
C ASP A 24 -4.92 -17.58 2.24
N GLY A 25 -4.41 -16.79 3.19
CA GLY A 25 -4.64 -16.92 4.63
C GLY A 25 -6.07 -16.59 5.07
N ARG A 26 -6.95 -16.17 4.15
CA ARG A 26 -8.35 -15.75 4.39
C ARG A 26 -8.50 -14.52 5.27
N TYR A 27 -7.49 -13.66 5.33
CA TYR A 27 -7.65 -12.33 5.91
C TYR A 27 -8.56 -11.48 5.02
N LYS A 28 -9.57 -10.85 5.62
CA LYS A 28 -10.52 -10.00 4.90
C LYS A 28 -10.11 -8.53 4.94
N CYS A 29 -9.77 -8.05 6.12
CA CYS A 29 -9.30 -6.69 6.32
C CYS A 29 -7.77 -6.66 6.16
N ILE A 30 -7.30 -6.10 5.06
CA ILE A 30 -5.85 -5.99 4.77
C ILE A 30 -5.49 -4.52 4.79
N TYR A 31 -4.65 -4.13 5.75
CA TYR A 31 -4.26 -2.74 5.97
C TYR A 31 -2.84 -2.47 5.48
N LEU A 32 -2.71 -1.53 4.55
CA LEU A 32 -1.45 -1.07 3.98
C LEU A 32 -1.04 0.27 4.60
N MET A 33 0.27 0.46 4.81
CA MET A 33 0.86 1.73 5.28
C MET A 33 0.30 2.27 6.61
N GLY A 34 0.13 1.38 7.61
CA GLY A 34 0.05 1.80 9.01
C GLY A 34 1.34 2.44 9.51
N THR A 35 1.44 2.77 10.81
CA THR A 35 2.65 3.38 11.41
C THR A 35 3.93 2.60 11.09
N ALA A 36 3.87 1.27 11.07
CA ALA A 36 4.99 0.38 10.73
C ALA A 36 5.22 0.17 9.22
N GLY A 37 4.35 0.72 8.37
CA GLY A 37 4.47 0.64 6.91
C GLY A 37 5.16 1.84 6.28
N GLU A 38 5.65 2.78 7.09
CA GLU A 38 6.47 3.93 6.67
C GLU A 38 5.83 4.78 5.56
N GLY A 39 4.50 4.85 5.49
CA GLY A 39 3.78 5.60 4.44
C GLY A 39 4.11 7.11 4.39
N TYR A 40 4.65 7.65 5.48
CA TYR A 40 5.16 9.03 5.56
C TYR A 40 6.46 9.25 4.76
N ALA A 41 7.22 8.19 4.50
CA ALA A 41 8.55 8.26 3.86
C ALA A 41 8.50 8.18 2.33
N LEU A 42 7.32 7.92 1.75
CA LEU A 42 7.15 7.74 0.31
C LEU A 42 7.04 9.08 -0.42
N SER A 43 7.64 9.15 -1.62
CA SER A 43 7.27 10.17 -2.61
C SER A 43 5.82 9.96 -3.08
N ASN A 44 5.20 10.97 -3.70
CA ASN A 44 3.84 10.80 -4.25
C ASN A 44 3.80 9.74 -5.37
N ALA A 45 4.80 9.70 -6.25
CA ALA A 45 4.87 8.69 -7.32
C ALA A 45 5.05 7.27 -6.76
N THR A 46 5.88 7.11 -5.72
CA THR A 46 6.04 5.81 -5.05
C THR A 46 4.77 5.40 -4.32
N PHE A 47 4.08 6.34 -3.67
CA PHE A 47 2.79 6.09 -3.01
C PHE A 47 1.75 5.61 -4.02
N GLU A 48 1.58 6.33 -5.13
CA GLU A 48 0.65 5.97 -6.21
C GLU A 48 0.92 4.55 -6.71
N HIS A 49 2.17 4.25 -7.09
CA HIS A 49 2.55 2.94 -7.58
C HIS A 49 2.27 1.80 -6.57
N VAL A 50 2.59 2.01 -5.29
CA VAL A 50 2.29 1.04 -4.22
C VAL A 50 0.77 0.81 -4.09
N VAL A 51 -0.02 1.87 -4.15
CA VAL A 51 -1.50 1.80 -4.08
C VAL A 51 -2.06 1.05 -5.28
N GLU A 52 -1.59 1.33 -6.50
CA GLU A 52 -2.03 0.64 -7.72
C GLU A 52 -1.78 -0.86 -7.66
N VAL A 53 -0.58 -1.29 -7.28
CA VAL A 53 -0.23 -2.72 -7.17
C VAL A 53 -1.10 -3.40 -6.10
N PHE A 54 -1.32 -2.72 -4.96
CA PHE A 54 -2.15 -3.26 -3.89
C PHE A 54 -3.62 -3.37 -4.28
N ALA A 55 -4.17 -2.33 -4.92
CA ALA A 55 -5.56 -2.28 -5.37
C ALA A 55 -5.83 -3.37 -6.41
N GLY A 56 -4.92 -3.59 -7.36
CA GLY A 56 -5.02 -4.65 -8.37
C GLY A 56 -5.14 -6.06 -7.78
N LEU A 57 -4.64 -6.28 -6.56
CA LEU A 57 -4.76 -7.56 -5.85
C LEU A 57 -5.99 -7.65 -4.95
N THR A 58 -6.46 -6.52 -4.40
CA THR A 58 -7.35 -6.51 -3.23
C THR A 58 -8.72 -5.88 -3.45
N VAL A 59 -8.91 -5.06 -4.48
CA VAL A 59 -10.22 -4.47 -4.83
C VAL A 59 -11.05 -5.52 -5.56
N LYS A 60 -11.68 -6.40 -4.78
CA LYS A 60 -12.56 -7.48 -5.25
C LYS A 60 -13.45 -7.96 -4.12
N ASP A 61 -14.51 -8.68 -4.48
CA ASP A 61 -15.50 -9.18 -3.54
C ASP A 61 -14.88 -10.01 -2.40
N GLY A 62 -15.33 -9.75 -1.18
CA GLY A 62 -14.94 -10.49 0.02
C GLY A 62 -13.69 -9.99 0.74
N LEU A 63 -13.02 -8.97 0.21
CA LEU A 63 -11.92 -8.26 0.86
C LEU A 63 -12.34 -6.82 1.22
N ASP A 64 -11.69 -6.29 2.25
CA ASP A 64 -11.84 -4.92 2.75
C ASP A 64 -10.44 -4.28 2.87
N PRO A 65 -9.83 -3.88 1.73
CA PRO A 65 -8.52 -3.24 1.72
C PRO A 65 -8.59 -1.84 2.31
N GLN A 66 -7.59 -1.49 3.11
CA GLN A 66 -7.49 -0.19 3.76
C GLN A 66 -6.10 0.39 3.52
N ILE A 67 -6.04 1.69 3.22
CA ILE A 67 -4.79 2.39 2.94
C ILE A 67 -4.61 3.50 3.97
N GLY A 68 -3.50 3.46 4.71
CA GLY A 68 -3.09 4.52 5.60
C GLY A 68 -2.52 5.70 4.82
N VAL A 69 -3.15 6.87 4.96
CA VAL A 69 -2.63 8.14 4.43
C VAL A 69 -2.04 8.96 5.57
N ILE A 70 -0.72 9.11 5.56
CA ILE A 70 0.03 9.83 6.61
C ILE A 70 0.85 10.94 5.95
N SER A 71 0.67 12.19 6.39
CA SER A 71 1.50 13.34 6.04
C SER A 71 1.33 14.46 7.08
N LEU A 72 2.30 15.38 7.14
CA LEU A 72 2.19 16.63 7.89
C LEU A 72 1.48 17.74 7.09
N SER A 73 1.22 17.52 5.80
CA SER A 73 0.52 18.46 4.92
C SER A 73 -0.90 17.96 4.63
N MET A 74 -1.90 18.76 5.01
CA MET A 74 -3.31 18.48 4.68
C MET A 74 -3.53 18.38 3.17
N GLN A 75 -2.84 19.21 2.38
CA GLN A 75 -2.96 19.16 0.92
C GLN A 75 -2.44 17.83 0.37
N GLN A 76 -1.31 17.34 0.87
CA GLN A 76 -0.77 16.05 0.46
C GLN A 76 -1.68 14.88 0.88
N ILE A 77 -2.35 15.00 2.03
CA ILE A 77 -3.39 14.03 2.44
C ILE A 77 -4.52 14.00 1.42
N LEU A 78 -5.05 15.16 1.01
CA LEU A 78 -6.12 15.23 0.01
C LEU A 78 -5.69 14.68 -1.35
N GLU A 79 -4.48 14.98 -1.80
CA GLU A 79 -3.91 14.44 -3.04
C GLU A 79 -3.81 12.92 -2.99
N ARG A 80 -3.33 12.35 -1.88
CA ARG A 80 -3.22 10.90 -1.71
C ARG A 80 -4.55 10.21 -1.58
N LEU A 81 -5.54 10.82 -0.92
CA LEU A 81 -6.90 10.29 -0.84
C LEU A 81 -7.57 10.19 -2.21
N ALA A 82 -7.21 11.07 -3.16
CA ALA A 82 -7.73 11.00 -4.52
C ALA A 82 -7.14 9.83 -5.36
N LEU A 83 -6.05 9.21 -4.88
CA LEU A 83 -5.40 8.06 -5.52
C LEU A 83 -5.87 6.71 -4.95
N CYS A 84 -6.57 6.73 -3.81
CA CYS A 84 -7.11 5.55 -3.14
C CYS A 84 -8.55 5.26 -3.60
#